data_AF-A0A6I8PIP1-F1
#
_entry.id   AF-A0A6I8PIP1-F1
#
_cell.length_a   1.000
_cell.length_b   1.000
_cell.length_c   1.000
_cell.angle_alpha   90.00
_cell.angle_beta   90.00
_cell.angle_gamma   90.00
#
_symmetry.space_group_name_H-M   'P 1'
#
loop_
_entity.id
_entity.type
_entity.pdbx_description
1 polymer ?
#
loop_
_entity_poly.entity_id
_entity_poly.type
_entity_poly.pdbx_seq_one_letter_code
_entity_poly.pdbx_strand_id
1 'polypeptide(L)'
;MSAKHKFRILGVLERIIRGARKLSAKWDQTLIRLALENMTKITELKDAYQNAASNILVALYAHSKQLVTHKLEEEFLTGTFPHRSLLYTMGTISSSGRCFLICRFSPFLPFQAFLFTYYGMTLRASNNSALVRKHLRSLLGVSHQSPAHREGVALTLGLVANRHLTDAWAVLDEFGRMGPQRKCWSHLSHQVPDPINQSVSVSQPFSSQLAMTRSMSDSQDVQLKWMGSTILLSYGQIAAKAKEMILPWVDNIASRMVNYFHCSIWDDSLKQSFLVATLMLVRAISRTEGAQSYAFHQAQELTRCLVTLVEKEPLDSLCTSARQQAMLIIADLSKLRPALEPKKKSHLLFTCFRSVFTLPPMEMLEKHTCLLANPPDVQVNHPATPSQPTVLSRALAPSGVFSEHLWAFWIPPAVRVRVQP
;
A
#
# COMPACT_ATOMS: atom_id res chain seq x y z
N MET A 1 -26.74 25.51 -10.40
CA MET A 1 -25.95 24.68 -11.33
C MET A 1 -25.72 23.28 -10.74
N SER A 2 -26.06 22.21 -11.48
CA SER A 2 -25.85 20.81 -11.03
C SER A 2 -24.37 20.46 -10.83
N ALA A 3 -24.06 19.62 -9.83
CA ALA A 3 -22.71 19.12 -9.54
C ALA A 3 -22.00 18.51 -10.76
N LYS A 4 -22.77 17.83 -11.63
CA LYS A 4 -22.25 17.22 -12.87
C LYS A 4 -21.76 18.26 -13.87
N HIS A 5 -22.47 19.39 -13.97
CA HIS A 5 -22.06 20.52 -14.80
C HIS A 5 -20.81 21.19 -14.23
N LYS A 6 -20.77 21.45 -12.92
CA LYS A 6 -19.57 22.04 -12.29
C LYS A 6 -18.32 21.16 -12.47
N PHE A 7 -18.45 19.84 -12.32
CA PHE A 7 -17.35 18.89 -12.55
C PHE A 7 -16.80 18.97 -13.98
N ARG A 8 -17.66 19.00 -15.00
CA ARG A 8 -17.24 19.13 -16.40
C ARG A 8 -16.48 20.42 -16.66
N ILE A 9 -16.96 21.54 -16.10
CA ILE A 9 -16.29 22.84 -16.21
C ILE A 9 -14.91 22.79 -15.57
N LEU A 10 -14.78 22.24 -14.36
CA LEU A 10 -13.47 22.11 -13.71
C LEU A 10 -12.50 21.23 -14.51
N GLY A 11 -12.98 20.15 -15.12
CA GLY A 11 -12.16 19.29 -15.97
C GLY A 11 -11.68 19.98 -17.26
N VAL A 12 -12.52 20.81 -17.87
CA VAL A 12 -12.12 21.63 -19.02
C VAL A 12 -11.10 22.68 -18.59
N LEU A 13 -11.33 23.35 -17.46
CA LEU A 13 -10.42 24.35 -16.91
C LEU A 13 -9.04 23.76 -16.58
N GLU A 14 -8.99 22.57 -15.98
CA GLU A 14 -7.73 21.84 -15.74
C GLU A 14 -6.94 21.66 -17.04
N ARG A 15 -7.60 21.22 -18.12
CA ARG A 15 -6.94 21.01 -19.43
C ARG A 15 -6.42 22.32 -20.02
N ILE A 16 -7.20 23.39 -19.93
CA ILE A 16 -6.77 24.73 -20.39
C ILE A 16 -5.54 25.19 -19.62
N ILE A 17 -5.55 25.08 -18.29
CA ILE A 17 -4.42 25.47 -17.44
C ILE A 17 -3.18 24.64 -17.76
N ARG A 18 -3.32 23.33 -17.97
CA ARG A 18 -2.20 22.46 -18.37
C ARG A 18 -1.62 22.80 -19.74
N GLY A 19 -2.46 23.26 -20.68
CA GLY A 19 -2.05 23.64 -22.03
C GLY A 19 -1.49 25.07 -22.14
N ALA A 20 -1.74 25.93 -21.16
CA ALA A 20 -1.25 27.30 -21.16
C ALA A 20 0.28 27.35 -20.98
N ARG A 21 0.97 28.24 -21.71
CA ARG A 21 2.42 28.46 -21.53
C ARG A 21 2.74 29.40 -20.36
N LYS A 22 1.86 30.35 -20.06
CA LYS A 22 2.01 31.34 -18.99
C LYS A 22 0.63 31.83 -18.56
N LEU A 23 0.37 31.82 -17.25
CA LEU A 23 -0.76 32.52 -16.66
C LEU A 23 -0.29 33.85 -16.05
N SER A 24 -1.18 34.85 -16.02
CA SER A 24 -0.90 36.09 -15.31
C SER A 24 -1.04 35.87 -13.79
N ALA A 25 -0.25 36.59 -12.99
CA ALA A 25 -0.28 36.48 -11.52
C ALA A 25 -1.68 36.70 -10.90
N LYS A 26 -2.49 37.62 -11.47
CA LYS A 26 -3.86 37.88 -11.01
C LYS A 26 -4.78 36.66 -11.19
N TRP A 27 -4.66 35.98 -12.32
CA TRP A 27 -5.41 34.76 -12.61
C TRP A 27 -4.94 33.60 -11.74
N ASP A 28 -3.63 33.44 -11.52
CA ASP A 28 -3.11 32.43 -10.61
C ASP A 28 -3.68 32.59 -9.20
N GLN A 29 -3.60 33.77 -8.61
CA GLN A 29 -4.10 34.02 -7.26
C GLN A 29 -5.61 33.76 -7.14
N THR A 30 -6.39 34.19 -8.15
CA THR A 30 -7.84 34.00 -8.16
C THR A 30 -8.21 32.53 -8.32
N LEU A 31 -7.58 31.81 -9.25
CA LEU A 31 -7.85 30.41 -9.51
C LEU A 31 -7.40 29.52 -8.35
N ILE A 32 -6.26 29.82 -7.72
CA ILE A 32 -5.79 29.12 -6.53
C ILE A 32 -6.79 29.28 -5.38
N ARG A 33 -7.22 30.51 -5.10
CA ARG A 33 -8.21 30.77 -4.04
C ARG A 33 -9.51 30.03 -4.30
N LEU A 34 -10.04 30.12 -5.52
CA LEU A 34 -11.29 29.45 -5.89
C LEU A 34 -11.15 27.93 -5.78
N ALA A 35 -10.07 27.34 -6.31
CA ALA A 35 -9.88 25.90 -6.27
C ALA A 35 -9.76 25.40 -4.82
N LEU A 36 -9.09 26.16 -3.94
CA LEU A 36 -8.95 25.85 -2.52
C LEU A 36 -10.30 25.92 -1.78
N GLU A 37 -11.09 26.98 -1.99
CA GLU A 37 -12.44 27.11 -1.42
C GLU A 37 -13.36 25.98 -1.86
N ASN A 38 -13.32 25.62 -3.14
CA ASN A 38 -14.10 24.50 -3.69
C ASN A 38 -13.62 23.13 -3.18
N MET A 39 -12.34 23.03 -2.81
CA MET A 39 -11.72 21.82 -2.27
C MET A 39 -12.07 21.60 -0.78
N THR A 40 -12.12 22.65 0.04
CA THR A 40 -12.20 22.52 1.51
C THR A 40 -13.52 22.96 2.12
N LYS A 41 -14.21 23.96 1.54
CA LYS A 41 -15.38 24.61 2.17
C LYS A 41 -16.72 24.16 1.60
N ILE A 42 -16.75 23.61 0.39
CA ILE A 42 -18.00 23.19 -0.24
C ILE A 42 -18.27 21.71 0.07
N THR A 43 -19.07 21.48 1.11
CA THR A 43 -19.45 20.15 1.62
C THR A 43 -20.65 19.53 0.91
N GLU A 44 -21.36 20.28 0.06
CA GLU A 44 -22.57 19.83 -0.66
C GLU A 44 -22.29 18.93 -1.88
N LEU A 45 -21.03 18.65 -2.20
CA LEU A 45 -20.64 18.08 -3.50
C LEU A 45 -19.98 16.70 -3.38
N LYS A 46 -20.31 15.80 -4.32
CA LYS A 46 -19.74 14.45 -4.45
C LYS A 46 -18.22 14.48 -4.57
N ASP A 47 -17.53 13.43 -4.08
CA ASP A 47 -16.07 13.34 -4.01
C ASP A 47 -15.33 13.66 -5.32
N ALA A 48 -15.94 13.33 -6.46
CA ALA A 48 -15.42 13.61 -7.79
C ALA A 48 -15.21 15.12 -8.06
N TYR A 49 -16.07 15.98 -7.50
CA TYR A 49 -15.96 17.43 -7.65
C TYR A 49 -14.76 17.98 -6.87
N GLN A 50 -14.62 17.58 -5.61
CA GLN A 50 -13.49 17.99 -4.77
C GLN A 50 -12.16 17.50 -5.35
N ASN A 51 -12.13 16.30 -5.94
CA ASN A 51 -10.95 15.80 -6.66
C ASN A 51 -10.67 16.64 -7.92
N ALA A 52 -11.69 17.09 -8.67
CA ALA A 52 -11.50 17.98 -9.81
C ALA A 52 -10.95 19.36 -9.39
N ALA A 53 -11.39 19.89 -8.25
CA ALA A 53 -10.84 21.12 -7.66
C ALA A 53 -9.37 20.92 -7.22
N SER A 54 -9.06 19.79 -6.57
CA SER A 54 -7.68 19.38 -6.26
C SER A 54 -6.81 19.33 -7.52
N ASN A 55 -7.30 18.74 -8.61
CA ASN A 55 -6.56 18.63 -9.86
C ASN A 55 -6.25 20.00 -10.49
N ILE A 56 -7.13 20.99 -10.34
CA ILE A 56 -6.86 22.37 -10.75
C ILE A 56 -5.68 22.95 -9.95
N LEU A 57 -5.64 22.76 -8.63
CA LEU A 57 -4.50 23.18 -7.82
C LEU A 57 -3.20 22.48 -8.24
N VAL A 58 -3.26 21.18 -8.53
CA VAL A 58 -2.12 20.43 -9.07
C VAL A 58 -1.66 21.00 -10.42
N ALA A 59 -2.58 21.40 -11.30
CA ALA A 59 -2.24 22.02 -12.58
C ALA A 59 -1.63 23.43 -12.41
N LEU A 60 -2.18 24.24 -11.51
CA LEU A 60 -1.68 25.59 -11.20
C LEU A 60 -0.30 25.57 -10.54
N TYR A 61 0.06 24.49 -9.84
CA TYR A 61 1.39 24.32 -9.26
C TYR A 61 2.51 24.38 -10.31
N ALA A 62 2.24 24.00 -11.57
CA ALA A 62 3.22 24.13 -12.65
C ALA A 62 3.56 25.59 -12.99
N HIS A 63 2.61 26.51 -12.78
CA HIS A 63 2.73 27.93 -13.12
C HIS A 63 3.22 28.76 -11.93
N SER A 64 2.70 28.49 -10.73
CA SER A 64 2.86 29.33 -9.54
C SER A 64 3.21 28.51 -8.29
N LYS A 65 4.37 27.84 -8.32
CA LYS A 65 4.84 26.93 -7.25
C LYS A 65 4.84 27.56 -5.86
N GLN A 66 5.43 28.75 -5.70
CA GLN A 66 5.57 29.41 -4.40
C GLN A 66 4.20 29.79 -3.80
N LEU A 67 3.32 30.34 -4.61
CA LEU A 67 2.00 30.80 -4.15
C LEU A 67 1.10 29.62 -3.77
N VAL A 68 1.06 28.57 -4.60
CA VAL A 68 0.31 27.34 -4.30
C VAL A 68 0.85 26.68 -3.03
N THR A 69 2.18 26.59 -2.90
CA THR A 69 2.86 26.07 -1.70
C THR A 69 2.38 26.84 -0.48
N HIS A 70 2.64 28.15 -0.40
CA HIS A 70 2.29 29.00 0.73
C HIS A 70 0.83 28.86 1.16
N LYS A 71 -0.11 28.85 0.20
CA LYS A 71 -1.53 28.75 0.52
C LYS A 71 -1.93 27.36 1.03
N LEU A 72 -1.32 26.30 0.50
CA LEU A 72 -1.50 24.94 1.05
C LEU A 72 -0.88 24.82 2.45
N GLU A 73 0.28 25.47 2.71
CA GLU A 73 0.89 25.50 4.05
C GLU A 73 -0.05 26.18 5.05
N GLU A 74 -0.59 27.35 4.68
CA GLU A 74 -1.49 28.13 5.51
C GLU A 74 -2.73 27.31 5.90
N GLU A 75 -3.39 26.68 4.93
CA GLU A 75 -4.56 25.82 5.20
C GLU A 75 -4.20 24.60 6.06
N PHE A 76 -3.03 24.01 5.84
CA PHE A 76 -2.57 22.83 6.58
C PHE A 76 -2.21 23.15 8.04
N LEU A 77 -1.65 24.35 8.28
CA LEU A 77 -1.20 24.82 9.58
C LEU A 77 -2.27 25.59 10.37
N THR A 78 -3.51 25.69 9.87
CA THR A 78 -4.63 26.39 10.56
C THR A 78 -5.02 25.80 11.92
N GLY A 79 -4.41 24.70 12.38
CA GLY A 79 -4.76 24.03 13.64
C GLY A 79 -6.09 23.26 13.61
N THR A 80 -6.78 23.24 12.46
CA THR A 80 -7.95 22.40 12.20
C THR A 80 -7.56 21.14 11.41
N PHE A 81 -8.37 20.08 11.48
CA PHE A 81 -8.08 18.84 10.76
C PHE A 81 -8.00 19.09 9.24
N PRO A 82 -6.87 18.76 8.58
CA PRO A 82 -6.74 19.01 7.16
C PRO A 82 -7.77 18.17 6.38
N HIS A 83 -8.49 18.81 5.47
CA HIS A 83 -9.50 18.16 4.63
C HIS A 83 -8.85 17.06 3.75
N ARG A 84 -9.56 15.97 3.43
CA ARG A 84 -9.03 14.83 2.65
C ARG A 84 -8.37 15.27 1.34
N SER A 85 -8.97 16.26 0.70
CA SER A 85 -8.54 16.76 -0.60
C SER A 85 -7.26 17.57 -0.49
N LEU A 86 -6.98 18.18 0.66
CA LEU A 86 -5.71 18.86 0.92
C LEU A 86 -4.56 17.84 0.93
N LEU A 87 -4.74 16.72 1.64
CA LEU A 87 -3.77 15.61 1.68
C LEU A 87 -3.54 15.01 0.29
N TYR A 88 -4.61 14.77 -0.47
CA TYR A 88 -4.53 14.27 -1.85
C TYR A 88 -3.78 15.23 -2.77
N THR A 89 -4.12 16.52 -2.77
CA THR A 89 -3.47 17.55 -3.59
C THR A 89 -1.98 17.62 -3.28
N MET A 90 -1.64 17.72 -2.00
CA MET A 90 -0.24 17.86 -1.55
C MET A 90 0.58 16.58 -1.81
N GLY A 91 0.00 15.39 -1.62
CA GLY A 91 0.65 14.12 -1.97
C GLY A 91 0.89 13.99 -3.48
N THR A 92 -0.08 14.41 -4.30
CA THR A 92 0.03 14.38 -5.77
C THR A 92 1.10 15.36 -6.27
N ILE A 93 1.16 16.57 -5.70
CA ILE A 93 2.22 17.55 -6.00
C ILE A 93 3.59 16.97 -5.63
N SER A 94 3.73 16.34 -4.45
CA SER A 94 4.97 15.74 -3.99
C SER A 94 5.47 14.62 -4.92
N SER A 95 4.57 13.77 -5.41
CA SER A 95 4.89 12.66 -6.32
C SER A 95 5.44 13.13 -7.68
N SER A 96 5.27 14.40 -8.05
CA SER A 96 5.76 14.94 -9.33
C SER A 96 7.26 15.28 -9.36
N GLY A 97 8.00 15.05 -8.26
CA GLY A 97 9.46 15.24 -8.19
C GLY A 97 9.94 16.70 -8.19
N ARG A 98 9.03 17.68 -8.10
CA ARG A 98 9.32 19.12 -8.21
C ARG A 98 8.88 19.92 -6.97
N CYS A 99 9.04 19.34 -5.79
CA CYS A 99 8.38 19.83 -4.58
C CYS A 99 9.29 20.71 -3.70
N PHE A 100 9.02 22.02 -3.64
CA PHE A 100 9.69 22.96 -2.72
C PHE A 100 9.20 22.80 -1.27
N LEU A 101 8.04 22.17 -1.07
CA LEU A 101 7.43 21.88 0.24
C LEU A 101 8.29 20.94 1.11
N ILE A 102 9.12 20.08 0.48
CA ILE A 102 10.01 19.15 1.18
C ILE A 102 11.00 19.93 2.06
N CYS A 103 11.58 21.03 1.55
CA CYS A 103 12.57 21.80 2.29
C CYS A 103 12.01 22.59 3.47
N ARG A 104 10.72 22.95 3.47
CA ARG A 104 10.12 23.78 4.53
C ARG A 104 9.48 23.00 5.68
N PHE A 105 8.87 21.84 5.40
CA PHE A 105 8.13 21.10 6.43
C PHE A 105 8.92 19.96 7.09
N SER A 106 9.85 19.33 6.36
CA SER A 106 10.73 18.33 6.96
C SER A 106 11.94 18.05 6.06
N PRO A 107 13.15 18.51 6.45
CA PRO A 107 14.36 18.18 5.70
C PRO A 107 14.76 16.68 5.81
N PHE A 108 14.05 15.89 6.63
CA PHE A 108 14.42 14.51 6.95
C PHE A 108 13.43 13.43 6.46
N LEU A 109 12.23 13.80 5.98
CA LEU A 109 11.22 12.85 5.51
C LEU A 109 10.65 13.29 4.14
N PRO A 110 10.37 12.35 3.21
CA PRO A 110 9.63 12.68 2.00
C PRO A 110 8.28 13.31 2.39
N PHE A 111 7.98 14.49 1.84
CA PHE A 111 6.87 15.35 2.27
C PHE A 111 5.51 14.63 2.37
N GLN A 112 5.24 13.72 1.44
CA GLN A 112 4.04 12.89 1.47
C GLN A 112 3.94 12.02 2.75
N ALA A 113 5.03 11.41 3.20
CA ALA A 113 5.06 10.65 4.45
C ALA A 113 4.82 11.56 5.66
N PHE A 114 5.33 12.80 5.64
CA PHE A 114 5.06 13.80 6.68
C PHE A 114 3.57 14.12 6.80
N LEU A 115 2.86 14.33 5.67
CA LEU A 115 1.44 14.68 5.69
C LEU A 115 0.55 13.59 6.31
N PHE A 116 0.75 12.35 5.90
CA PHE A 116 -0.01 11.21 6.47
C PHE A 116 0.33 11.00 7.95
N THR A 117 1.60 11.16 8.31
CA THR A 117 2.04 11.07 9.71
C THR A 117 1.38 12.17 10.56
N TYR A 118 1.44 13.43 10.12
CA TYR A 118 0.79 14.56 10.79
C TYR A 118 -0.72 14.34 10.95
N TYR A 119 -1.39 13.93 9.88
CA TYR A 119 -2.82 13.67 9.91
C TYR A 119 -3.18 12.54 10.88
N GLY A 120 -2.43 11.43 10.87
CA GLY A 120 -2.61 10.32 11.80
C GLY A 120 -2.38 10.72 13.25
N MET A 121 -1.36 11.53 13.53
CA MET A 121 -1.08 12.05 14.87
C MET A 121 -2.18 13.00 15.36
N THR A 122 -2.68 13.87 14.48
CA THR A 122 -3.80 14.77 14.81
C THR A 122 -5.04 13.94 15.14
N LEU A 123 -5.37 12.93 14.32
CA LEU A 123 -6.55 12.08 14.53
C LEU A 123 -6.44 11.25 15.80
N ARG A 124 -5.26 10.72 16.09
CA ARG A 124 -4.95 10.05 17.35
C ARG A 124 -5.14 10.98 18.56
N ALA A 125 -4.80 12.26 18.44
CA ALA A 125 -4.99 13.24 19.52
C ALA A 125 -6.46 13.64 19.74
N SER A 126 -7.33 13.45 18.73
CA SER A 126 -8.77 13.74 18.85
C SER A 126 -9.43 12.94 19.98
N ASN A 127 -10.35 13.58 20.71
CA ASN A 127 -11.22 12.92 21.69
C ASN A 127 -12.59 12.55 21.10
N ASN A 128 -12.87 12.94 19.85
CA ASN A 128 -14.16 12.71 19.21
C ASN A 128 -14.09 11.49 18.29
N SER A 129 -14.54 10.34 18.80
CA SER A 129 -14.60 9.07 18.09
C SER A 129 -15.41 9.14 16.78
N ALA A 130 -16.54 9.87 16.75
CA ALA A 130 -17.35 10.03 15.54
C ALA A 130 -16.59 10.82 14.45
N LEU A 131 -15.85 11.86 14.85
CA LEU A 131 -14.98 12.62 13.95
C LEU A 131 -13.85 11.74 13.42
N VAL A 132 -13.19 10.96 14.29
CA VAL A 132 -12.14 10.02 13.87
C VAL A 132 -12.68 9.04 12.83
N ARG A 133 -13.82 8.39 13.08
CA ARG A 133 -14.44 7.47 12.12
C ARG A 133 -14.78 8.15 10.79
N LYS A 134 -15.33 9.37 10.83
CA LYS A 134 -15.65 10.15 9.62
C LYS A 134 -14.39 10.41 8.78
N HIS A 135 -13.31 10.88 9.42
CA HIS A 135 -12.05 11.19 8.75
C HIS A 135 -11.34 9.94 8.22
N LEU A 136 -11.40 8.81 8.93
CA LEU A 136 -10.84 7.53 8.45
C LEU A 136 -11.62 6.99 7.24
N ARG A 137 -12.96 7.02 7.26
CA ARG A 137 -13.77 6.62 6.09
C ARG A 137 -13.45 7.49 4.88
N SER A 138 -13.36 8.80 5.10
CA SER A 138 -13.00 9.76 4.07
C SER A 138 -11.59 9.52 3.51
N LEU A 139 -10.64 9.07 4.35
CA LEU A 139 -9.28 8.75 3.94
C LEU A 139 -9.23 7.45 3.13
N LEU A 140 -9.95 6.41 3.52
CA LEU A 140 -10.01 5.15 2.77
C LEU A 140 -10.71 5.32 1.40
N GLY A 141 -11.57 6.34 1.25
CA GLY A 141 -12.21 6.70 -0.01
C GLY A 141 -11.30 7.41 -1.03
N VAL A 142 -10.04 7.73 -0.70
CA VAL A 142 -9.10 8.36 -1.65
C VAL A 142 -8.56 7.35 -2.68
N SER A 143 -7.95 7.83 -3.76
CA SER A 143 -7.36 6.95 -4.79
C SER A 143 -6.19 6.13 -4.25
N HIS A 144 -6.20 4.83 -4.51
CA HIS A 144 -5.17 3.86 -4.08
C HIS A 144 -4.10 3.59 -5.15
N GLN A 145 -4.07 4.36 -6.24
CA GLN A 145 -3.22 4.06 -7.39
C GLN A 145 -1.71 4.12 -7.07
N SER A 146 -1.28 5.09 -6.26
CA SER A 146 0.13 5.30 -5.91
C SER A 146 0.54 4.44 -4.70
N PRO A 147 1.61 3.63 -4.80
CA PRO A 147 2.14 2.84 -3.67
C PRO A 147 2.41 3.70 -2.43
N ALA A 148 3.04 4.87 -2.60
CA ALA A 148 3.32 5.81 -1.52
C ALA A 148 2.05 6.38 -0.87
N HIS A 149 0.94 6.51 -1.62
CA HIS A 149 -0.35 6.88 -1.02
C HIS A 149 -0.94 5.73 -0.22
N ARG A 150 -0.87 4.48 -0.73
CA ARG A 150 -1.35 3.29 -0.01
C ARG A 150 -0.65 3.12 1.34
N GLU A 151 0.67 3.26 1.35
CA GLU A 151 1.49 3.21 2.56
C GLU A 151 1.14 4.34 3.54
N GLY A 152 0.98 5.56 3.02
CA GLY A 152 0.59 6.71 3.84
C GLY A 152 -0.79 6.56 4.49
N VAL A 153 -1.79 6.06 3.75
CA VAL A 153 -3.12 5.76 4.28
C VAL A 153 -3.03 4.69 5.37
N ALA A 154 -2.33 3.59 5.11
CA ALA A 154 -2.15 2.51 6.08
C ALA A 154 -1.43 2.99 7.35
N LEU A 155 -0.36 3.79 7.21
CA LEU A 155 0.36 4.39 8.33
C LEU A 155 -0.55 5.28 9.18
N THR A 156 -1.38 6.10 8.53
CA THR A 156 -2.35 6.95 9.22
C THR A 156 -3.31 6.11 10.06
N LEU A 157 -3.87 5.03 9.49
CA LEU A 157 -4.75 4.11 10.23
C LEU A 157 -4.04 3.49 11.43
N GLY A 158 -2.80 3.05 11.27
CA GLY A 158 -1.99 2.52 12.38
C GLY A 158 -1.78 3.55 13.49
N LEU A 159 -1.38 4.77 13.15
CA LEU A 159 -1.19 5.85 14.13
C LEU A 159 -2.47 6.14 14.91
N VAL A 160 -3.62 6.18 14.23
CA VAL A 160 -4.92 6.37 14.88
C VAL A 160 -5.29 5.20 15.79
N ALA A 161 -5.05 3.97 15.34
CA ALA A 161 -5.33 2.75 16.09
C ALA A 161 -4.56 2.66 17.42
N ASN A 162 -3.47 3.42 17.58
CA ASN A 162 -2.75 3.48 18.85
C ASN A 162 -3.61 3.96 20.03
N ARG A 163 -4.62 4.80 19.77
CA ARG A 163 -5.56 5.30 20.80
C ARG A 163 -7.00 4.88 20.51
N HIS A 164 -7.37 4.84 19.23
CA HIS A 164 -8.72 4.58 18.75
C HIS A 164 -8.79 3.24 18.02
N LEU A 165 -8.26 2.17 18.63
CA LEU A 165 -8.13 0.85 18.02
C LEU A 165 -9.47 0.29 17.53
N THR A 166 -10.50 0.36 18.36
CA THR A 166 -11.86 -0.11 18.08
C THR A 166 -12.46 0.61 16.88
N ASP A 167 -12.33 1.94 16.83
CA ASP A 167 -12.83 2.77 15.73
C ASP A 167 -12.09 2.53 14.42
N ALA A 168 -10.76 2.46 14.49
CA ALA A 168 -9.91 2.21 13.32
C ALA A 168 -10.19 0.82 12.73
N TRP A 169 -10.32 -0.20 13.58
CA TRP A 169 -10.72 -1.54 13.18
C TRP A 169 -12.12 -1.54 12.55
N ALA A 170 -13.12 -0.95 13.22
CA ALA A 170 -14.50 -0.96 12.73
C ALA A 170 -14.63 -0.32 11.34
N VAL A 171 -13.97 0.82 11.12
CA VAL A 171 -13.96 1.50 9.82
C VAL A 171 -13.24 0.66 8.75
N LEU A 172 -12.10 0.04 9.09
CA LEU A 172 -11.36 -0.79 8.14
C LEU A 172 -12.13 -2.08 7.80
N ASP A 173 -12.75 -2.73 8.77
CA ASP A 173 -13.56 -3.94 8.58
C ASP A 173 -14.80 -3.63 7.73
N GLU A 174 -15.50 -2.53 8.01
CA GLU A 174 -16.63 -2.04 7.22
C GLU A 174 -16.21 -1.78 5.76
N PHE A 175 -15.15 -0.98 5.57
CA PHE A 175 -14.62 -0.67 4.23
C PHE A 175 -14.20 -1.95 3.49
N GLY A 176 -13.62 -2.89 4.22
CA GLY A 176 -13.16 -4.14 3.66
C GLY A 176 -14.28 -5.06 3.17
N ARG A 177 -15.40 -5.13 3.89
CA ARG A 177 -16.57 -5.91 3.43
C ARG A 177 -17.18 -5.32 2.16
N MET A 178 -17.02 -4.02 1.90
CA MET A 178 -17.59 -3.34 0.75
C MET A 178 -16.81 -3.54 -0.56
N GLY A 179 -15.54 -3.98 -0.49
CA GLY A 179 -14.67 -4.17 -1.66
C GLY A 179 -14.63 -5.62 -2.17
N PRO A 180 -13.61 -6.44 -1.84
CA PRO A 180 -13.44 -7.78 -2.45
C PRO A 180 -14.48 -8.83 -2.06
N GLN A 181 -15.11 -8.71 -0.88
CA GLN A 181 -16.14 -9.64 -0.43
C GLN A 181 -17.38 -9.63 -1.33
N ARG A 182 -17.67 -8.50 -1.99
CA ARG A 182 -18.77 -8.37 -2.95
C ARG A 182 -18.57 -9.27 -4.19
N LYS A 183 -17.31 -9.48 -4.60
CA LYS A 183 -16.93 -10.39 -5.70
C LYS A 183 -16.85 -11.86 -5.29
N CYS A 184 -16.35 -12.13 -4.08
CA CYS A 184 -16.30 -13.49 -3.55
C CYS A 184 -17.71 -14.11 -3.51
N TRP A 185 -18.71 -13.35 -3.07
CA TRP A 185 -20.11 -13.79 -3.06
C TRP A 185 -20.71 -13.92 -4.46
N SER A 186 -20.37 -13.03 -5.40
CA SER A 186 -20.88 -13.13 -6.77
C SER A 186 -20.30 -14.32 -7.56
N HIS A 187 -19.05 -14.73 -7.28
CA HIS A 187 -18.46 -15.92 -7.88
C HIS A 187 -18.95 -17.22 -7.23
N LEU A 188 -19.20 -17.22 -5.92
CA LEU A 188 -19.78 -18.36 -5.20
C LEU A 188 -21.26 -18.59 -5.51
N SER A 189 -22.03 -17.54 -5.83
CA SER A 189 -23.44 -17.67 -6.24
C SER A 189 -23.65 -18.27 -7.64
N HIS A 190 -22.60 -18.38 -8.46
CA HIS A 190 -22.65 -19.02 -9.78
C HIS A 190 -22.22 -20.50 -9.78
N GLN A 191 -21.99 -21.11 -8.61
CA GLN A 191 -21.61 -22.52 -8.49
C GLN A 191 -22.71 -23.43 -7.92
N VAL A 192 -23.95 -22.94 -7.76
CA VAL A 192 -25.12 -23.80 -7.50
C VAL A 192 -25.82 -24.05 -8.85
N PRO A 193 -25.86 -25.29 -9.36
CA PRO A 193 -26.70 -25.61 -10.50
C PRO A 193 -28.15 -25.72 -10.01
N ASP A 194 -29.00 -24.76 -10.38
CA ASP A 194 -30.45 -24.95 -10.32
C ASP A 194 -30.86 -26.00 -11.37
N PRO A 195 -31.69 -27.00 -11.02
CA PRO A 195 -32.21 -27.92 -12.01
C PRO A 195 -33.40 -27.31 -12.76
N ILE A 196 -33.29 -27.33 -14.09
CA ILE A 196 -34.35 -27.51 -15.09
C ILE A 196 -35.47 -26.46 -15.11
N ASN A 197 -35.41 -25.54 -16.08
CA ASN A 197 -36.51 -25.44 -17.05
C ASN A 197 -36.08 -24.78 -18.37
N GLN A 198 -36.33 -25.49 -19.47
CA GLN A 198 -36.16 -25.04 -20.85
C GLN A 198 -37.36 -24.19 -21.28
N SER A 199 -37.11 -23.05 -21.95
CA SER A 199 -37.90 -22.60 -23.11
C SER A 199 -37.24 -21.42 -23.84
N VAL A 200 -36.57 -21.73 -24.95
CA VAL A 200 -36.65 -21.16 -26.32
C VAL A 200 -36.88 -19.64 -26.55
N SER A 201 -35.93 -19.08 -27.35
CA SER A 201 -35.92 -17.92 -28.31
C SER A 201 -36.28 -16.50 -27.81
N VAL A 202 -35.65 -15.39 -28.23
CA VAL A 202 -35.42 -14.85 -29.59
C VAL A 202 -34.21 -13.89 -29.62
N SER A 203 -33.52 -13.86 -30.77
CA SER A 203 -32.33 -13.10 -31.15
C SER A 203 -32.50 -11.57 -31.27
N GLN A 204 -31.50 -10.76 -30.84
CA GLN A 204 -31.14 -9.45 -31.42
C GLN A 204 -29.68 -9.01 -31.04
N PRO A 205 -28.99 -8.16 -31.85
CA PRO A 205 -27.54 -7.98 -31.76
C PRO A 205 -27.11 -6.90 -30.75
N PHE A 206 -26.47 -7.30 -29.66
CA PHE A 206 -25.87 -6.43 -28.62
C PHE A 206 -24.34 -6.35 -28.76
N SER A 207 -23.83 -5.60 -29.74
CA SER A 207 -22.36 -5.47 -29.92
C SER A 207 -21.78 -4.13 -29.45
N SER A 208 -22.59 -3.10 -29.17
CA SER A 208 -22.11 -1.77 -28.74
C SER A 208 -22.21 -1.52 -27.23
N GLN A 209 -23.12 -2.17 -26.51
CA GLN A 209 -23.18 -2.07 -25.04
C GLN A 209 -22.16 -2.96 -24.33
N LEU A 210 -21.75 -4.08 -24.95
CA LEU A 210 -20.78 -5.01 -24.35
C LEU A 210 -19.37 -4.42 -24.22
N ALA A 211 -18.97 -3.52 -25.12
CA ALA A 211 -17.66 -2.83 -25.02
C ALA A 211 -17.65 -1.76 -23.91
N MET A 212 -18.79 -1.10 -23.68
CA MET A 212 -18.92 -0.05 -22.67
C MET A 212 -19.02 -0.63 -21.26
N THR A 213 -19.73 -1.75 -21.08
CA THR A 213 -19.77 -2.49 -19.80
C THR A 213 -18.43 -3.13 -19.44
N ARG A 214 -17.69 -3.64 -20.44
CA ARG A 214 -16.35 -4.24 -20.26
C ARG A 214 -15.27 -3.24 -19.85
N SER A 215 -15.37 -1.99 -20.31
CA SER A 215 -14.46 -0.91 -19.88
C SER A 215 -14.66 -0.47 -18.43
N MET A 216 -15.91 -0.54 -17.93
CA MET A 216 -16.24 -0.18 -16.54
C MET A 216 -15.87 -1.29 -15.56
N SER A 217 -15.98 -2.56 -15.96
CA SER A 217 -15.50 -3.70 -15.16
C SER A 217 -13.98 -3.69 -15.04
N ASP A 218 -13.23 -3.45 -16.12
CA ASP A 218 -11.77 -3.45 -16.07
C ASP A 218 -11.21 -2.32 -15.18
N SER A 219 -11.83 -1.13 -15.19
CA SER A 219 -11.42 -0.01 -14.34
C SER A 219 -11.74 -0.24 -12.85
N GLN A 220 -12.90 -0.83 -12.54
CA GLN A 220 -13.24 -1.21 -11.16
C GLN A 220 -12.32 -2.32 -10.65
N ASP A 221 -11.94 -3.26 -11.51
CA ASP A 221 -11.08 -4.39 -11.17
C ASP A 221 -9.67 -3.93 -10.80
N VAL A 222 -9.14 -2.94 -11.50
CA VAL A 222 -7.85 -2.32 -11.19
C VAL A 222 -7.90 -1.54 -9.87
N GLN A 223 -8.98 -0.79 -9.60
CA GLN A 223 -9.14 -0.10 -8.31
C GLN A 223 -9.28 -1.08 -7.15
N LEU A 224 -10.02 -2.18 -7.33
CA LEU A 224 -10.17 -3.25 -6.34
C LEU A 224 -8.84 -3.90 -5.97
N LYS A 225 -7.95 -4.12 -6.95
CA LYS A 225 -6.59 -4.63 -6.70
C LYS A 225 -5.80 -3.71 -5.76
N TRP A 226 -5.76 -2.42 -6.06
CA TRP A 226 -5.00 -1.45 -5.25
C TRP A 226 -5.61 -1.24 -3.86
N MET A 227 -6.94 -1.28 -3.74
CA MET A 227 -7.63 -1.25 -2.45
C MET A 227 -7.22 -2.45 -1.59
N GLY A 228 -7.10 -3.65 -2.18
CA GLY A 228 -6.64 -4.84 -1.47
C GLY A 228 -5.26 -4.66 -0.83
N SER A 229 -4.29 -4.09 -1.56
CA SER A 229 -2.97 -3.76 -1.03
C SER A 229 -3.04 -2.78 0.15
N THR A 230 -3.82 -1.70 0.03
CA THR A 230 -3.98 -0.72 1.11
C THR A 230 -4.61 -1.33 2.36
N ILE A 231 -5.62 -2.18 2.18
CA ILE A 231 -6.33 -2.85 3.29
C ILE A 231 -5.38 -3.79 4.04
N LEU A 232 -4.63 -4.63 3.31
CA LEU A 232 -3.64 -5.52 3.92
C LEU A 232 -2.58 -4.75 4.70
N LEU A 233 -1.99 -3.70 4.11
CA LEU A 233 -1.02 -2.85 4.81
C LEU A 233 -1.63 -2.18 6.05
N SER A 234 -2.90 -1.79 5.97
CA SER A 234 -3.61 -1.16 7.09
C SER A 234 -3.80 -2.13 8.25
N TYR A 235 -4.14 -3.39 7.99
CA TYR A 235 -4.18 -4.43 9.03
C TYR A 235 -2.83 -4.59 9.74
N GLY A 236 -1.74 -4.65 8.97
CA GLY A 236 -0.38 -4.71 9.53
C GLY A 236 -0.03 -3.49 10.39
N GLN A 237 -0.35 -2.28 9.90
CA GLN A 237 -0.11 -1.02 10.63
C GLN A 237 -0.93 -0.91 11.90
N ILE A 238 -2.20 -1.31 11.88
CA ILE A 238 -3.03 -1.41 13.09
C ILE A 238 -2.36 -2.35 14.10
N ALA A 239 -1.95 -3.54 13.67
CA ALA A 239 -1.29 -4.50 14.55
C ALA A 239 0.00 -3.95 15.18
N ALA A 240 0.87 -3.34 14.37
CA ALA A 240 2.13 -2.80 14.85
C ALA A 240 1.99 -1.59 15.79
N LYS A 241 0.85 -0.89 15.77
CA LYS A 241 0.63 0.32 16.57
C LYS A 241 -0.37 0.12 17.72
N ALA A 242 -1.04 -1.02 17.81
CA ALA A 242 -1.99 -1.36 18.88
C ALA A 242 -1.34 -1.55 20.28
N LYS A 243 0.00 -1.51 20.37
CA LYS A 243 0.78 -1.70 21.62
C LYS A 243 0.35 -3.00 22.34
N GLU A 244 0.19 -2.95 23.67
CA GLU A 244 -0.17 -4.07 24.54
C GLU A 244 -1.60 -4.58 24.31
N MET A 245 -2.48 -3.80 23.67
CA MET A 245 -3.87 -4.19 23.44
C MET A 245 -4.05 -5.08 22.20
N ILE A 246 -2.98 -5.53 21.55
CA ILE A 246 -3.07 -6.25 20.27
C ILE A 246 -3.63 -7.67 20.42
N LEU A 247 -3.28 -8.41 21.47
CA LEU A 247 -3.55 -9.85 21.56
C LEU A 247 -5.02 -10.23 21.28
N PRO A 248 -6.04 -9.57 21.86
CA PRO A 248 -7.45 -9.90 21.58
C PRO A 248 -7.89 -9.69 20.13
N TRP A 249 -7.12 -8.96 19.32
CA TRP A 249 -7.43 -8.60 17.94
C TRP A 249 -6.65 -9.43 16.92
N VAL A 250 -5.58 -10.12 17.34
CA VAL A 250 -4.63 -10.80 16.44
C VAL A 250 -5.33 -11.81 15.54
N ASP A 251 -6.16 -12.70 16.11
CA ASP A 251 -6.86 -13.73 15.33
C ASP A 251 -7.88 -13.14 14.37
N ASN A 252 -8.56 -12.06 14.76
CA ASN A 252 -9.49 -11.34 13.89
C ASN A 252 -8.76 -10.67 12.72
N ILE A 253 -7.66 -9.95 13.01
CA ILE A 253 -6.81 -9.32 12.00
C ILE A 253 -6.27 -10.37 11.02
N ALA A 254 -5.70 -11.45 11.56
CA ALA A 254 -5.15 -12.55 10.77
C ALA A 254 -6.22 -13.20 9.88
N SER A 255 -7.40 -13.51 10.43
CA SER A 255 -8.51 -14.09 9.68
C SER A 255 -8.92 -13.20 8.51
N ARG A 256 -8.98 -11.88 8.70
CA ARG A 256 -9.24 -10.95 7.60
C ARG A 256 -8.12 -10.98 6.56
N MET A 257 -6.85 -10.90 6.98
CA MET A 257 -5.71 -10.94 6.05
C MET A 257 -5.70 -12.23 5.21
N VAL A 258 -5.95 -13.38 5.83
CA VAL A 258 -6.08 -14.69 5.16
C VAL A 258 -7.21 -14.67 4.14
N ASN A 259 -8.39 -14.16 4.52
CA ASN A 259 -9.53 -14.07 3.62
C ASN A 259 -9.25 -13.15 2.40
N TYR A 260 -8.59 -12.01 2.63
CA TYR A 260 -8.15 -11.11 1.56
C TYR A 260 -7.18 -11.78 0.60
N PHE A 261 -6.21 -12.51 1.14
CA PHE A 261 -5.25 -13.26 0.34
C PHE A 261 -5.96 -14.27 -0.56
N HIS A 262 -6.90 -15.05 -0.04
CA HIS A 262 -7.63 -16.04 -0.84
C HIS A 262 -8.55 -15.44 -1.91
N CYS A 263 -9.19 -14.30 -1.62
CA CYS A 263 -10.18 -13.70 -2.52
C CYS A 263 -9.59 -12.75 -3.57
N SER A 264 -8.28 -12.50 -3.56
CA SER A 264 -7.65 -11.50 -4.41
C SER A 264 -6.79 -12.13 -5.49
N ILE A 265 -6.65 -11.43 -6.63
CA ILE A 265 -5.66 -11.78 -7.66
C ILE A 265 -4.29 -11.31 -7.16
N TRP A 266 -3.30 -12.21 -7.12
CA TRP A 266 -1.97 -11.92 -6.58
C TRP A 266 -1.07 -11.27 -7.64
N ASP A 267 -1.00 -9.94 -7.61
CA ASP A 267 0.08 -9.20 -8.25
C ASP A 267 1.23 -8.96 -7.24
N ASP A 268 2.37 -8.46 -7.73
CA ASP A 268 3.54 -8.23 -6.87
C ASP A 268 3.25 -7.21 -5.76
N SER A 269 2.37 -6.23 -6.01
CA SER A 269 1.94 -5.25 -5.00
C SER A 269 1.18 -5.90 -3.86
N LEU A 270 0.21 -6.78 -4.16
CA LEU A 270 -0.56 -7.50 -3.17
C LEU A 270 0.30 -8.50 -2.40
N LYS A 271 1.16 -9.27 -3.09
CA LYS A 271 2.12 -10.19 -2.45
C LYS A 271 2.99 -9.46 -1.43
N GLN A 272 3.60 -8.34 -1.84
CA GLN A 272 4.43 -7.52 -0.95
C GLN A 272 3.62 -6.93 0.22
N SER A 273 2.42 -6.43 -0.05
CA SER A 273 1.52 -5.91 0.99
C SER A 273 1.16 -6.98 2.03
N PHE A 274 0.89 -8.21 1.57
CA PHE A 274 0.59 -9.35 2.43
C PHE A 274 1.81 -9.75 3.29
N LEU A 275 2.99 -9.86 2.68
CA LEU A 275 4.23 -10.20 3.38
C LEU A 275 4.58 -9.16 4.46
N VAL A 276 4.55 -7.87 4.10
CA VAL A 276 4.81 -6.77 5.04
C VAL A 276 3.79 -6.77 6.18
N ALA A 277 2.49 -6.88 5.87
CA ALA A 277 1.45 -6.89 6.89
C ALA A 277 1.58 -8.10 7.84
N THR A 278 1.89 -9.28 7.30
CA THR A 278 2.08 -10.50 8.10
C THR A 278 3.30 -10.37 9.00
N LEU A 279 4.41 -9.85 8.49
CA LEU A 279 5.60 -9.58 9.29
C LEU A 279 5.32 -8.60 10.43
N MET A 280 4.54 -7.53 10.16
CA MET A 280 4.16 -6.56 11.17
C MET A 280 3.28 -7.18 12.27
N LEU A 281 2.32 -8.02 11.89
CA LEU A 281 1.46 -8.75 12.82
C LEU A 281 2.28 -9.71 13.70
N VAL A 282 3.12 -10.55 13.09
CA VAL A 282 3.97 -11.51 13.81
C VAL A 282 4.90 -10.80 14.78
N ARG A 283 5.55 -9.71 14.34
CA ARG A 283 6.39 -8.90 15.22
C ARG A 283 5.61 -8.21 16.34
N ALA A 284 4.38 -7.77 16.09
CA ALA A 284 3.54 -7.19 17.13
C ALA A 284 3.21 -8.22 18.21
N ILE A 285 2.88 -9.47 17.82
CA ILE A 285 2.69 -10.58 18.75
C ILE A 285 3.97 -10.82 19.54
N SER A 286 5.11 -11.03 18.86
CA SER A 286 6.38 -11.38 19.52
C SER A 286 6.92 -10.31 20.49
N ARG A 287 6.54 -9.04 20.32
CA ARG A 287 6.97 -7.92 21.18
C ARG A 287 6.05 -7.68 22.37
N THR A 288 4.88 -8.29 22.41
CA THR A 288 3.89 -8.04 23.46
C THR A 288 4.17 -8.91 24.69
N GLU A 289 4.08 -8.32 25.88
CA GLU A 289 4.19 -9.06 27.13
C GLU A 289 3.07 -10.13 27.21
N GLY A 290 3.40 -11.35 27.64
CA GLY A 290 2.46 -12.48 27.63
C GLY A 290 2.30 -13.20 26.29
N ALA A 291 3.03 -12.82 25.24
CA ALA A 291 3.02 -13.52 23.94
C ALA A 291 3.41 -15.01 24.05
N GLN A 292 4.20 -15.38 25.05
CA GLN A 292 4.61 -16.78 25.28
C GLN A 292 3.44 -17.67 25.71
N SER A 293 2.42 -17.11 26.37
CA SER A 293 1.21 -17.83 26.78
C SER A 293 0.07 -17.73 25.78
N TYR A 294 0.11 -16.77 24.86
CA TYR A 294 -0.96 -16.56 23.88
C TYR A 294 -1.00 -17.68 22.83
N ALA A 295 -2.17 -18.26 22.61
CA ALA A 295 -2.42 -19.22 21.54
C ALA A 295 -2.95 -18.48 20.30
N PHE A 296 -2.10 -18.37 19.28
CA PHE A 296 -2.45 -17.76 18.00
C PHE A 296 -3.08 -18.81 17.07
N HIS A 297 -4.40 -18.84 17.00
CA HIS A 297 -5.14 -19.87 16.30
C HIS A 297 -4.97 -19.78 14.78
N GLN A 298 -4.84 -18.58 14.22
CA GLN A 298 -4.63 -18.39 12.78
C GLN A 298 -3.18 -18.53 12.30
N ALA A 299 -2.27 -18.98 13.16
CA ALA A 299 -0.87 -19.21 12.77
C ALA A 299 -0.75 -20.24 11.63
N GLN A 300 -1.57 -21.30 11.65
CA GLN A 300 -1.52 -22.37 10.66
C GLN A 300 -2.00 -21.90 9.28
N GLU A 301 -3.10 -21.16 9.25
CA GLU A 301 -3.72 -20.65 8.02
C GLU A 301 -2.84 -19.59 7.37
N LEU A 302 -2.21 -18.70 8.16
CA LEU A 302 -1.20 -17.78 7.65
C LEU A 302 0.03 -18.53 7.10
N THR A 303 0.50 -19.56 7.81
CA THR A 303 1.61 -20.40 7.33
C THR A 303 1.26 -21.05 6.00
N ARG A 304 0.02 -21.57 5.84
CA ARG A 304 -0.45 -22.15 4.58
C ARG A 304 -0.44 -21.12 3.45
N CYS A 305 -0.93 -19.90 3.68
CA CYS A 305 -0.87 -18.82 2.68
C CYS A 305 0.58 -18.53 2.23
N LEU A 306 1.52 -18.46 3.17
CA LEU A 306 2.93 -18.18 2.87
C LEU A 306 3.60 -19.34 2.12
N VAL A 307 3.28 -20.59 2.46
CA VAL A 307 3.76 -21.77 1.73
C VAL A 307 3.25 -21.75 0.29
N THR A 308 1.95 -21.48 0.07
CA THR A 308 1.40 -21.35 -1.28
C THR A 308 2.04 -20.20 -2.05
N LEU A 309 2.45 -19.11 -1.37
CA LEU A 309 3.23 -18.04 -2.01
C LEU A 309 4.59 -18.57 -2.48
N VAL A 310 5.35 -19.24 -1.60
CA VAL A 310 6.66 -19.84 -1.91
C VAL A 310 6.58 -20.83 -3.08
N GLU A 311 5.53 -21.66 -3.12
CA GLU A 311 5.31 -22.65 -4.19
C GLU A 311 5.02 -22.02 -5.55
N LYS A 312 4.35 -20.87 -5.57
CA LYS A 312 3.98 -20.16 -6.81
C LYS A 312 5.04 -19.18 -7.30
N GLU A 313 6.13 -18.97 -6.55
CA GLU A 313 7.22 -18.11 -7.00
C GLU A 313 7.99 -18.78 -8.16
N PRO A 314 8.40 -18.01 -9.19
CA PRO A 314 9.02 -18.56 -10.39
C PRO A 314 10.32 -19.32 -10.05
N LEU A 315 10.43 -20.55 -10.54
CA LEU A 315 11.62 -21.39 -10.36
C LEU A 315 12.81 -20.91 -11.21
N ASP A 316 12.52 -20.15 -12.26
CA ASP A 316 13.49 -19.59 -13.21
C ASP A 316 14.43 -18.57 -12.53
N SER A 317 14.01 -18.00 -11.40
CA SER A 317 14.84 -17.13 -10.56
C SER A 317 15.27 -17.86 -9.29
N LEU A 318 16.58 -18.06 -9.15
CA LEU A 318 17.19 -18.74 -7.99
C LEU A 318 16.79 -18.11 -6.64
N CYS A 319 16.50 -16.80 -6.61
CA CYS A 319 16.06 -16.10 -5.41
C CYS A 319 15.15 -14.91 -5.74
N THR A 320 13.89 -14.95 -5.27
CA THR A 320 13.02 -13.77 -5.25
C THR A 320 12.93 -13.20 -3.83
N SER A 321 12.83 -11.86 -3.71
CA SER A 321 12.67 -11.20 -2.41
C SER A 321 11.42 -11.69 -1.67
N ALA A 322 10.33 -11.95 -2.40
CA ALA A 322 9.09 -12.47 -1.85
C ALA A 322 9.27 -13.87 -1.22
N ARG A 323 10.03 -14.77 -1.88
CA ARG A 323 10.37 -16.10 -1.36
C ARG A 323 11.15 -16.00 -0.05
N GLN A 324 12.21 -15.20 -0.04
CA GLN A 324 13.04 -15.01 1.17
C GLN A 324 12.22 -14.44 2.33
N GLN A 325 11.44 -13.39 2.09
CA GLN A 325 10.58 -12.78 3.12
C GLN A 325 9.56 -13.77 3.66
N ALA A 326 8.90 -14.56 2.79
CA ALA A 326 7.94 -15.57 3.21
C ALA A 326 8.58 -16.62 4.13
N MET A 327 9.77 -17.12 3.77
CA MET A 327 10.50 -18.09 4.59
C MET A 327 10.89 -17.52 5.96
N LEU A 328 11.32 -16.26 6.03
CA LEU A 328 11.62 -15.60 7.30
C LEU A 328 10.38 -15.42 8.18
N ILE A 329 9.24 -15.01 7.59
CA ILE A 329 7.98 -14.87 8.32
C ILE A 329 7.50 -16.23 8.84
N ILE A 330 7.62 -17.30 8.04
CA ILE A 330 7.29 -18.66 8.47
C ILE A 330 8.18 -19.09 9.65
N ALA A 331 9.47 -18.79 9.59
CA ALA A 331 10.39 -19.08 10.70
C ALA A 331 9.97 -18.35 11.98
N ASP A 332 9.53 -17.09 11.90
CA ASP A 332 9.04 -16.34 13.06
C ASP A 332 7.67 -16.87 13.55
N LEU A 333 6.75 -17.21 12.65
CA LEU A 333 5.47 -17.85 13.00
C LEU A 333 5.68 -19.18 13.73
N SER A 334 6.71 -19.95 13.36
CA SER A 334 7.01 -21.25 13.97
C SER A 334 7.41 -21.16 15.45
N LYS A 335 7.79 -19.96 15.92
CA LYS A 335 8.12 -19.66 17.32
C LYS A 335 6.88 -19.35 18.16
N LEU A 336 5.74 -19.03 17.52
CA LEU A 336 4.48 -18.74 18.18
C LEU A 336 3.75 -20.04 18.55
N ARG A 337 2.81 -19.96 19.51
CA ARG A 337 1.94 -21.08 19.89
C ARG A 337 0.63 -21.05 19.09
N PRO A 338 0.04 -22.20 18.74
CA PRO A 338 0.54 -23.55 18.98
C PRO A 338 1.72 -23.89 18.05
N ALA A 339 2.67 -24.67 18.57
CA ALA A 339 3.83 -25.09 17.78
C ALA A 339 3.37 -25.90 16.56
N LEU A 340 3.99 -25.64 15.40
CA LEU A 340 3.75 -26.41 14.18
C LEU A 340 4.09 -27.89 14.41
N GLU A 341 3.16 -28.78 14.04
CA GLU A 341 3.36 -30.22 14.11
C GLU A 341 4.60 -30.66 13.31
N PRO A 342 5.35 -31.67 13.77
CA PRO A 342 6.56 -32.14 13.08
C PRO A 342 6.34 -32.48 11.60
N LYS A 343 5.21 -33.13 11.25
CA LYS A 343 4.87 -33.47 9.86
C LYS A 343 4.70 -32.22 8.99
N LYS A 344 4.06 -31.17 9.51
CA LYS A 344 3.89 -29.88 8.82
C LYS A 344 5.23 -29.17 8.65
N LYS A 345 6.12 -29.25 9.65
CA LYS A 345 7.50 -28.74 9.56
C LYS A 345 8.31 -29.44 8.47
N SER A 346 8.23 -30.77 8.39
CA SER A 346 8.91 -31.54 7.34
C SER A 346 8.41 -31.17 5.94
N HIS A 347 7.10 -31.06 5.75
CA HIS A 347 6.51 -30.63 4.47
C HIS A 347 6.96 -29.20 4.10
N LEU A 348 6.92 -28.27 5.06
CA LEU A 348 7.41 -26.91 4.86
C LEU A 348 8.88 -26.87 4.41
N LEU A 349 9.75 -27.62 5.09
CA LEU A 349 11.16 -27.71 4.73
C LEU A 349 11.34 -28.29 3.33
N PHE A 350 10.59 -29.35 2.98
CA PHE A 350 10.60 -29.93 1.65
C PHE A 350 10.18 -28.92 0.58
N THR A 351 9.08 -28.19 0.79
CA THR A 351 8.60 -27.16 -0.12
C THR A 351 9.63 -26.02 -0.28
N CYS A 352 10.19 -25.54 0.83
CA CYS A 352 11.23 -24.51 0.80
C CYS A 352 12.47 -24.97 0.04
N PHE A 353 12.96 -26.19 0.32
CA PHE A 353 14.11 -26.78 -0.35
C PHE A 353 13.86 -26.92 -1.86
N ARG A 354 12.71 -27.49 -2.25
CA ARG A 354 12.32 -27.63 -3.65
C ARG A 354 12.25 -26.27 -4.35
N SER A 355 11.70 -25.24 -3.70
CA SER A 355 11.58 -23.90 -4.29
C SER A 355 12.92 -23.18 -4.56
N VAL A 356 14.01 -23.62 -3.94
CA VAL A 356 15.35 -23.02 -4.06
C VAL A 356 16.28 -23.88 -4.90
N PHE A 357 16.19 -25.21 -4.77
CA PHE A 357 17.18 -26.16 -5.31
C PHE A 357 16.69 -26.95 -6.53
N THR A 358 15.48 -26.72 -7.05
CA THR A 358 15.12 -27.29 -8.36
C THR A 358 15.88 -26.56 -9.46
N LEU A 359 16.79 -27.28 -10.12
CA LEU A 359 17.52 -26.82 -11.29
C LEU A 359 16.53 -26.42 -12.41
N PRO A 360 16.66 -25.22 -13.00
CA PRO A 360 15.92 -24.88 -14.22
C PRO A 360 16.23 -25.88 -15.34
N PRO A 361 15.27 -26.17 -16.25
CA PRO A 361 15.55 -26.96 -17.45
C PRO A 361 16.72 -26.37 -18.24
N MET A 362 17.54 -27.22 -18.87
CA MET A 362 18.78 -26.82 -19.57
C MET A 362 18.55 -25.70 -20.61
N GLU A 363 17.41 -25.73 -21.30
CA GLU A 363 16.92 -24.74 -22.27
C GLU A 363 16.77 -23.31 -21.70
N MET A 364 16.52 -23.18 -20.39
CA MET A 364 16.42 -21.89 -19.70
C MET A 364 17.79 -21.41 -19.22
N LEU A 365 18.68 -22.32 -18.86
CA LEU A 365 20.05 -21.99 -18.45
C LEU A 365 20.83 -21.38 -19.63
N GLU A 366 20.62 -21.89 -20.85
CA GLU A 366 21.23 -21.39 -22.09
C GLU A 366 20.88 -19.92 -22.39
N LYS A 367 19.64 -19.48 -22.10
CA LYS A 367 19.23 -18.07 -22.27
C LYS A 367 19.99 -17.12 -21.34
N HIS A 368 20.39 -17.59 -20.17
CA HIS A 368 21.22 -16.84 -19.22
C HIS A 368 22.72 -16.91 -19.56
N THR A 369 23.19 -17.99 -20.21
CA THR A 369 24.57 -18.12 -20.70
C THR A 369 24.89 -17.11 -21.82
N CYS A 370 23.91 -16.72 -22.64
CA CYS A 370 24.08 -15.68 -23.66
C CYS A 370 24.48 -14.29 -23.11
N LEU A 371 24.23 -14.01 -21.82
CA LEU A 371 24.64 -12.76 -21.15
C LEU A 371 26.05 -12.84 -20.55
N LEU A 372 26.66 -14.03 -20.49
CA LEU A 372 28.00 -14.27 -19.93
C LEU A 372 29.04 -14.59 -21.02
N ALA A 373 28.67 -14.54 -22.30
CA ALA A 373 29.50 -14.97 -23.43
C ALA A 373 30.74 -14.09 -23.72
N ASN A 374 31.07 -13.12 -22.87
CA ASN A 374 32.37 -12.45 -22.88
C ASN A 374 32.92 -12.40 -21.44
N PRO A 375 33.56 -13.48 -20.95
CA PRO A 375 34.42 -13.34 -19.79
C PRO A 375 35.64 -12.48 -20.20
N PRO A 376 35.94 -11.36 -19.52
CA PRO A 376 37.22 -10.70 -19.71
C PRO A 376 38.33 -11.65 -19.24
N ASP A 377 39.33 -11.84 -20.11
CA ASP A 377 40.50 -12.68 -19.87
C ASP A 377 41.11 -12.42 -18.50
N VAL A 378 41.13 -13.45 -17.65
CA VAL A 378 41.83 -13.41 -16.36
C VAL A 378 43.28 -13.80 -16.61
N GLN A 379 44.15 -12.79 -16.83
CA GLN A 379 45.56 -12.95 -16.49
C GLN A 379 45.78 -12.62 -15.02
N VAL A 380 46.07 -13.68 -14.29
CA VAL A 380 46.51 -13.73 -12.90
C VAL A 380 47.75 -12.86 -12.70
N ASN A 381 47.78 -12.03 -11.64
CA ASN A 381 48.94 -11.76 -10.79
C ASN A 381 48.54 -10.92 -9.55
N HIS A 382 48.77 -11.46 -8.35
CA HIS A 382 48.70 -10.73 -7.07
C HIS A 382 50.08 -10.11 -6.75
N PRO A 383 50.19 -9.00 -5.97
CA PRO A 383 50.15 -9.11 -4.50
C PRO A 383 49.47 -7.95 -3.71
N ALA A 384 49.32 -8.23 -2.40
CA ALA A 384 48.63 -7.58 -1.29
C ALA A 384 48.73 -6.04 -1.10
N THR A 385 47.62 -5.40 -0.64
CA THR A 385 47.46 -4.57 0.60
C THR A 385 46.02 -3.95 0.71
N PRO A 386 45.58 -3.40 1.87
CA PRO A 386 44.28 -3.71 2.47
C PRO A 386 43.15 -2.67 2.25
N SER A 387 41.94 -3.11 2.65
CA SER A 387 40.76 -2.32 3.05
C SER A 387 39.86 -1.76 1.95
N GLN A 388 38.83 -2.54 1.56
CA GLN A 388 37.46 -2.05 1.35
C GLN A 388 36.43 -3.16 1.64
N PRO A 389 35.28 -2.84 2.24
CA PRO A 389 34.34 -3.83 2.75
C PRO A 389 33.59 -4.58 1.63
N THR A 390 33.32 -5.85 1.91
CA THR A 390 32.75 -6.90 1.08
C THR A 390 31.44 -6.53 0.38
N VAL A 391 31.35 -6.95 -0.89
CA VAL A 391 30.21 -6.85 -1.84
C VAL A 391 28.86 -7.35 -1.28
N LEU A 392 28.87 -8.09 -0.16
CA LEU A 392 27.69 -8.58 0.56
C LEU A 392 26.83 -7.47 1.20
N SER A 393 27.34 -6.26 1.39
CA SER A 393 26.55 -5.14 1.93
C SER A 393 25.64 -4.47 0.88
N ARG A 394 25.88 -4.70 -0.41
CA ARG A 394 25.18 -4.01 -1.50
C ARG A 394 24.00 -4.80 -2.08
N ALA A 395 23.89 -6.09 -1.75
CA ALA A 395 22.80 -6.98 -2.18
C ALA A 395 21.52 -6.88 -1.32
N LEU A 396 21.54 -6.08 -0.25
CA LEU A 396 20.41 -5.85 0.66
C LEU A 396 19.63 -4.55 0.36
N ALA A 397 19.99 -3.81 -0.69
CA ALA A 397 19.21 -2.66 -1.11
C ALA A 397 17.98 -3.14 -1.90
N PRO A 398 16.74 -2.88 -1.42
CA PRO A 398 15.54 -3.23 -2.17
C PRO A 398 15.51 -2.41 -3.47
N SER A 399 15.36 -3.11 -4.59
CA SER A 399 15.11 -2.50 -5.89
C SER A 399 13.81 -1.70 -5.85
N GLY A 400 13.95 -0.38 -5.71
CA GLY A 400 13.18 0.61 -6.44
C GLY A 400 11.71 0.86 -6.07
N VAL A 401 11.15 0.34 -4.97
CA VAL A 401 9.75 0.63 -4.60
C VAL A 401 9.55 1.24 -3.21
N PHE A 402 10.54 1.18 -2.32
CA PHE A 402 10.49 1.84 -1.02
C PHE A 402 11.43 3.05 -1.00
N SER A 403 10.91 4.23 -0.64
CA SER A 403 11.73 5.40 -0.37
C SER A 403 12.74 5.02 0.70
N GLU A 404 14.03 5.12 0.38
CA GLU A 404 15.11 4.61 1.23
C GLU A 404 14.83 4.97 2.68
N HIS A 405 14.53 6.22 3.03
CA HIS A 405 14.25 6.73 4.38
C HIS A 405 13.29 5.94 5.31
N LEU A 406 12.38 5.09 4.82
CA LEU A 406 11.59 4.20 5.69
C LEU A 406 12.42 3.03 6.25
N TRP A 407 13.52 2.64 5.61
CA TRP A 407 14.46 1.61 6.09
C TRP A 407 15.00 1.85 7.51
N ALA A 408 15.25 3.12 7.85
CA ALA A 408 15.97 3.53 9.05
C ALA A 408 15.09 3.41 10.31
N PHE A 409 13.77 3.40 10.14
CA PHE A 409 12.80 3.16 11.21
C PHE A 409 12.55 1.65 11.46
N TRP A 410 13.11 0.76 10.63
CA TRP A 410 12.83 -0.67 10.64
C TRP A 410 13.95 -1.54 11.25
N ILE A 411 15.06 -0.94 11.70
CA ILE A 411 16.16 -1.62 12.40
C ILE A 411 16.03 -1.38 13.93
N PRO A 412 16.09 -2.42 14.79
CA PRO A 412 16.18 -2.25 16.25
C PRO A 412 17.49 -1.57 16.66
N PRO A 413 17.54 -0.78 17.77
CA PRO A 413 18.78 -0.17 18.24
C PRO A 413 19.65 -1.21 18.99
N ALA A 414 20.36 -2.05 18.25
CA ALA A 414 21.51 -2.86 18.71
C ALA A 414 22.19 -3.36 17.43
N VAL A 415 23.40 -2.96 17.03
CA VAL A 415 24.65 -2.90 17.77
C VAL A 415 25.43 -1.69 17.25
N ARG A 416 25.59 -0.66 18.09
CA ARG A 416 26.55 0.42 17.83
C ARG A 416 27.87 -0.05 18.45
N VAL A 417 28.69 -0.82 17.73
CA VAL A 417 30.08 -1.01 18.15
C VAL A 417 30.73 0.36 18.07
N ARG A 418 30.98 0.93 19.24
CA ARG A 418 31.68 2.19 19.42
C ARG A 418 33.15 1.90 19.05
N VAL A 419 33.57 2.31 17.86
CA VAL A 419 34.99 2.50 17.61
C VAL A 419 35.29 3.94 18.01
N GLN A 420 36.08 4.07 19.07
CA GLN A 420 36.64 5.31 19.60
C GLN A 420 38.12 5.03 19.90
N PRO A 421 38.95 6.06 19.83
CA PRO A 421 39.30 6.86 18.66
C PRO A 421 40.37 6.19 17.79
#